data_AF-A0A959WK40-F1
#
_entry.id   AF-A0A959WK40-F1
#
_cell.length_a   1.000
_cell.length_b   1.000
_cell.length_c   1.000
_cell.angle_alpha   90.00
_cell.angle_beta   90.00
_cell.angle_gamma   90.00
#
_symmetry.space_group_name_H-M   'P 1'
#
loop_
_entity.id
_entity.type
_entity.pdbx_description
1 polymer ?
#
loop_
_entity_poly.entity_id
_entity_poly.type
_entity_poly.pdbx_seq_one_letter_code
_entity_poly.pdbx_strand_id
1 'polypeptide(L)'
;MDGDHTRQRVEEMQLLLERVQRDNTRIATIVIELREAAERIDELSAYYLGDDWPEDREHMRELNGMETPAVLSEDVTWRAIADNETGIRHLVYTCAHQLVNQANGKLGDLVADAVRAAD
;
A
#
# COMPACT_ATOMS: atom_id res chain seq x y z
N MET A 1 47.24 -0.06 6.35
CA MET A 1 46.20 0.64 5.56
C MET A 1 44.88 -0.02 5.93
N ASP A 2 44.30 0.29 7.11
CA ASP A 2 43.26 -0.59 7.68
C ASP A 2 42.25 0.09 8.64
N GLY A 3 42.71 1.06 9.46
CA GLY A 3 41.84 1.73 10.44
C GLY A 3 40.84 2.73 9.83
N ASP A 4 41.28 3.57 8.89
CA ASP A 4 40.41 4.60 8.29
C ASP A 4 39.37 4.01 7.33
N HIS A 5 39.75 2.96 6.58
CA HIS A 5 38.82 2.23 5.72
C HIS A 5 37.74 1.49 6.53
N THR A 6 38.13 0.91 7.68
CA THR A 6 37.18 0.27 8.59
C THR A 6 36.24 1.31 9.21
N ARG A 7 36.74 2.47 9.62
CA ARG A 7 35.91 3.56 10.17
C ARG A 7 34.88 4.03 9.14
N GLN A 8 35.29 4.31 7.91
CA GLN A 8 34.39 4.73 6.84
C GLN A 8 33.28 3.70 6.59
N ARG A 9 33.62 2.41 6.51
CA ARG A 9 32.62 1.34 6.35
C ARG A 9 31.62 1.29 7.49
N VAL A 10 32.06 1.48 8.74
CA VAL A 10 31.16 1.50 9.90
C VAL A 10 30.21 2.68 9.83
N GLU A 11 30.69 3.87 9.46
CA GLU A 11 29.84 5.06 9.28
C GLU A 11 28.80 4.86 8.17
N GLU A 12 29.18 4.27 7.04
CA GLU A 12 28.26 3.94 5.94
C GLU A 12 27.17 2.93 6.39
N MET A 13 27.56 1.90 7.14
CA MET A 13 26.60 0.92 7.68
C MET A 13 25.68 1.51 8.74
N GLN A 14 26.17 2.44 9.56
CA GLN A 14 25.36 3.15 10.55
C GLN A 14 24.28 4.00 9.85
N LEU A 15 24.64 4.73 8.80
CA LEU A 15 23.68 5.49 7.99
C LEU A 15 22.65 4.58 7.30
N LEU A 16 23.08 3.40 6.83
CA LEU A 16 22.17 2.42 6.25
C LEU A 16 21.18 1.88 7.29
N LEU A 17 21.67 1.54 8.49
CA LEU A 17 20.83 1.07 9.59
C LEU A 17 19.77 2.11 9.98
N GLU A 18 20.16 3.37 10.12
CA GLU A 18 19.25 4.47 10.43
C GLU A 18 18.19 4.68 9.34
N ARG A 19 18.53 4.45 8.07
CA ARG A 19 17.56 4.45 6.97
C ARG A 19 16.58 3.29 7.10
N VAL A 20 17.08 2.07 7.30
CA VAL A 20 16.23 0.88 7.48
C VAL A 20 15.29 1.02 8.67
N GLN A 21 15.76 1.56 9.79
CA GLN A 21 14.91 1.82 10.96
C GLN A 21 13.79 2.82 10.65
N ARG A 22 14.10 3.91 9.94
CA ARG A 22 13.07 4.87 9.50
C ARG A 22 12.08 4.23 8.53
N ASP A 23 12.55 3.42 7.60
CA ASP A 23 11.70 2.72 6.65
C ASP A 23 10.77 1.72 7.35
N ASN A 24 11.25 0.99 8.35
CA ASN A 24 10.42 0.08 9.16
C ASN A 24 9.28 0.82 9.86
N THR A 25 9.56 1.98 10.46
CA THR A 25 8.52 2.82 11.08
C THR A 25 7.50 3.27 10.04
N ARG A 26 7.95 3.74 8.86
CA ARG A 26 7.06 4.16 7.77
C ARG A 26 6.18 3.03 7.27
N ILE A 27 6.74 1.82 7.12
CA ILE A 27 5.98 0.64 6.71
C ILE A 27 4.89 0.31 7.74
N ALA A 28 5.22 0.36 9.04
CA ALA A 28 4.23 0.12 10.10
C ALA A 28 3.08 1.14 10.05
N THR A 29 3.38 2.42 9.83
CA THR A 29 2.37 3.46 9.64
C THR A 29 1.50 3.20 8.41
N ILE A 30 2.12 2.90 7.26
CA ILE A 30 1.39 2.60 6.01
C ILE A 30 0.43 1.42 6.21
N VAL A 31 0.83 0.37 6.92
CA VAL A 31 -0.03 -0.80 7.19
C VAL A 31 -1.27 -0.41 8.02
N ILE A 32 -1.11 0.47 9.02
CA ILE A 32 -2.24 0.97 9.80
C ILE A 32 -3.15 1.82 8.92
N GLU A 33 -2.60 2.78 8.19
CA GLU A 33 -3.35 3.68 7.31
C GLU A 33 -4.12 2.92 6.22
N LEU A 34 -3.54 1.85 5.67
CA LEU A 34 -4.17 0.98 4.68
C LEU A 34 -5.39 0.25 5.25
N ARG A 35 -5.27 -0.26 6.48
CA ARG A 35 -6.40 -0.91 7.15
C ARG A 35 -7.55 0.08 7.34
N GLU A 36 -7.27 1.27 7.86
CA GLU A 36 -8.30 2.29 8.04
C GLU A 36 -8.87 2.78 6.71
N ALA A 37 -8.06 2.83 5.65
CA ALA A 37 -8.53 3.18 4.32
C ALA A 37 -9.47 2.11 3.75
N ALA A 38 -9.22 0.83 4.02
CA ALA A 38 -10.12 -0.26 3.67
C ALA A 38 -11.44 -0.20 4.47
N GLU A 39 -11.38 0.07 5.78
CA GLU A 39 -12.58 0.23 6.61
C GLU A 39 -13.48 1.38 6.07
N ARG A 40 -12.87 2.53 5.71
CA ARG A 40 -13.61 3.66 5.11
C ARG A 40 -14.21 3.34 3.73
N ILE A 41 -13.53 2.54 2.90
CA ILE A 41 -14.06 2.19 1.58
C ILE A 41 -15.20 1.19 1.69
N ASP A 42 -15.13 0.27 2.65
CA ASP A 42 -16.21 -0.67 2.94
C ASP A 42 -17.46 0.09 3.41
N GLU A 43 -17.30 1.07 4.30
CA GLU A 43 -18.41 1.94 4.74
C GLU A 43 -19.03 2.73 3.57
N LEU A 44 -18.21 3.37 2.74
CA LEU A 44 -18.70 4.13 1.58
C LEU A 44 -19.39 3.22 0.56
N SER A 45 -18.85 2.01 0.34
CA SER A 45 -19.43 1.03 -0.58
C SER A 45 -20.75 0.49 -0.06
N ALA A 46 -20.85 0.23 1.25
CA ALA A 46 -22.08 -0.21 1.88
C ALA A 46 -23.19 0.84 1.75
N TYR A 47 -22.85 2.12 1.94
CA TYR A 47 -23.78 3.23 1.70
C TYR A 47 -24.21 3.29 0.23
N TYR A 48 -23.24 3.36 -0.70
CA TYR A 48 -23.49 3.51 -2.14
C TYR A 48 -24.29 2.36 -2.76
N LEU A 49 -24.04 1.13 -2.33
CA LEU A 49 -24.72 -0.08 -2.82
C LEU A 49 -25.99 -0.42 -2.04
N GLY A 50 -26.23 0.25 -0.91
CA GLY A 50 -27.40 0.06 -0.07
C GLY A 50 -28.61 0.87 -0.55
N ASP A 51 -29.72 0.69 0.16
CA ASP A 51 -30.98 1.38 -0.13
C ASP A 51 -30.94 2.88 0.28
N ASP A 52 -30.06 3.25 1.21
CA ASP A 52 -29.96 4.62 1.73
C ASP A 52 -29.50 5.63 0.66
N TRP A 53 -28.50 5.28 -0.17
CA TRP A 53 -27.96 6.18 -1.19
C TRP A 53 -28.99 6.64 -2.25
N PRO A 54 -29.77 5.75 -2.89
CA PRO A 54 -30.79 6.18 -3.85
C PRO A 54 -31.91 6.99 -3.19
N GLU A 55 -32.28 6.67 -1.94
CA GLU A 55 -33.26 7.44 -1.17
C GLU A 55 -32.76 8.86 -0.86
N ASP A 56 -31.56 8.99 -0.31
CA ASP A 56 -30.93 10.28 -0.01
C ASP A 56 -30.73 11.13 -1.28
N ARG A 57 -30.33 10.49 -2.39
CA ARG A 57 -30.17 11.15 -3.69
C ARG A 57 -31.48 11.74 -4.20
N GLU A 58 -32.58 11.00 -4.09
CA GLU A 58 -33.88 11.51 -4.52
C GLU A 58 -34.39 12.61 -3.58
N HIS A 59 -34.27 12.41 -2.28
CA HIS A 59 -34.64 13.43 -1.29
C HIS A 59 -33.88 14.75 -1.50
N MET A 60 -32.58 14.69 -1.77
CA MET A 60 -31.77 15.88 -2.04
C MET A 60 -32.13 16.58 -3.35
N ARG A 61 -32.67 15.86 -4.35
CA ARG A 61 -33.20 16.49 -5.58
C ARG A 61 -34.48 17.27 -5.31
N GLU A 62 -35.33 16.78 -4.41
CA GLU A 62 -36.59 17.42 -4.05
C GLU A 62 -36.41 18.73 -3.28
N LEU A 63 -35.28 18.88 -2.55
CA LEU A 63 -34.97 20.04 -1.71
C LEU A 63 -34.61 21.33 -2.49
N ASN A 64 -34.88 21.40 -3.79
CA ASN A 64 -34.87 22.58 -4.68
C ASN A 64 -33.93 23.73 -4.26
N GLY A 65 -32.74 23.76 -4.85
CA GLY A 65 -31.78 24.88 -4.70
C GLY A 65 -30.60 24.60 -3.79
N MET A 66 -30.51 23.41 -3.20
CA MET A 66 -29.29 22.94 -2.56
C MET A 66 -28.35 22.29 -3.57
N GLU A 67 -27.05 22.56 -3.43
CA GLU A 67 -25.99 21.86 -4.17
C GLU A 67 -25.99 20.38 -3.77
N THR A 68 -26.06 19.49 -4.75
CA THR A 68 -26.01 18.05 -4.51
C THR A 68 -24.63 17.67 -3.96
N PRO A 69 -24.55 17.08 -2.75
CA PRO A 69 -23.28 16.63 -2.19
C PRO A 69 -22.55 15.66 -3.12
N ALA A 70 -21.21 15.75 -3.17
CA ALA A 70 -20.39 14.93 -4.05
C ALA A 70 -20.62 13.41 -3.84
N VAL A 71 -20.91 12.97 -2.61
CA VAL A 71 -21.20 11.57 -2.29
C VAL A 71 -22.46 11.02 -2.96
N LEU A 72 -23.40 11.89 -3.35
CA LEU A 72 -24.61 11.54 -4.09
C LEU A 72 -24.42 11.59 -5.62
N SER A 73 -23.22 11.89 -6.08
CA SER A 73 -22.83 11.75 -7.48
C SER A 73 -22.32 10.33 -7.73
N GLU A 74 -23.04 9.61 -8.58
CA GLU A 74 -22.74 8.23 -8.98
C GLU A 74 -21.31 8.10 -9.49
N ASP A 75 -20.91 8.98 -10.41
CA ASP A 75 -19.57 8.98 -11.00
C ASP A 75 -18.47 9.23 -9.98
N VAL A 76 -18.69 10.16 -9.03
CA VAL A 76 -17.67 10.54 -8.06
C VAL A 76 -17.48 9.43 -7.04
N THR A 77 -18.58 8.92 -6.49
CA THR A 77 -18.55 7.85 -5.48
C THR A 77 -18.02 6.55 -6.07
N TRP A 78 -18.48 6.18 -7.27
CA TRP A 78 -17.97 5.00 -7.98
C TRP A 78 -16.46 5.10 -8.25
N ARG A 79 -15.97 6.25 -8.73
CA ARG A 79 -14.53 6.45 -8.97
C ARG A 79 -13.73 6.37 -7.67
N ALA A 80 -14.21 6.99 -6.60
CA ALA A 80 -13.52 6.93 -5.30
C ALA A 80 -13.34 5.48 -4.81
N ILE A 81 -14.39 4.65 -4.95
CA ILE A 81 -14.34 3.21 -4.64
C ILE A 81 -13.34 2.50 -5.55
N ALA A 82 -13.48 2.65 -6.87
CA ALA A 82 -12.64 1.96 -7.85
C ALA A 82 -11.14 2.33 -7.75
N ASP A 83 -10.83 3.60 -7.50
CA ASP A 83 -9.46 4.09 -7.35
C ASP A 83 -8.80 3.52 -6.09
N ASN A 84 -9.54 3.44 -4.98
CA ASN A 84 -9.06 2.84 -3.75
C ASN A 84 -8.77 1.34 -3.92
N GLU A 85 -9.71 0.58 -4.47
CA GLU A 85 -9.53 -0.85 -4.75
C GLU A 85 -8.34 -1.11 -5.68
N THR A 86 -8.16 -0.27 -6.70
CA THR A 86 -7.03 -0.35 -7.63
C THR A 86 -5.71 -0.07 -6.91
N GLY A 87 -5.67 0.93 -6.03
CA GLY A 87 -4.51 1.25 -5.21
C GLY A 87 -4.10 0.09 -4.30
N ILE A 88 -5.06 -0.51 -3.58
CA ILE A 88 -4.83 -1.68 -2.73
C ILE A 88 -4.31 -2.86 -3.55
N ARG A 89 -4.92 -3.14 -4.71
CA ARG A 89 -4.47 -4.22 -5.59
C ARG A 89 -3.05 -4.01 -6.08
N HIS A 90 -2.70 -2.77 -6.46
CA HIS A 90 -1.35 -2.43 -6.89
C HIS A 90 -0.31 -2.63 -5.78
N LEU A 91 -0.66 -2.28 -4.54
CA LEU A 91 0.19 -2.53 -3.39
C LEU A 91 0.41 -4.03 -3.17
N VAL A 92 -0.66 -4.82 -3.12
CA VAL A 92 -0.59 -6.29 -2.94
C VAL A 92 0.27 -6.92 -4.03
N TYR A 93 0.04 -6.54 -5.29
CA TYR A 93 0.84 -7.00 -6.43
C TYR A 93 2.32 -6.67 -6.25
N THR A 94 2.64 -5.42 -5.88
CA THR A 94 4.01 -4.97 -5.69
C THR A 94 4.70 -5.76 -4.58
N CYS A 95 4.04 -5.96 -3.43
CA CYS A 95 4.57 -6.74 -2.33
C CYS A 95 4.80 -8.21 -2.73
N ALA A 96 3.82 -8.84 -3.37
CA ALA A 96 3.92 -10.23 -3.83
C ALA A 96 5.06 -10.41 -4.84
N HIS A 97 5.15 -9.52 -5.82
CA HIS A 97 6.20 -9.54 -6.84
C HIS A 97 7.60 -9.40 -6.23
N GLN A 98 7.78 -8.52 -5.26
CA GLN A 98 9.06 -8.37 -4.56
C GLN A 98 9.43 -9.60 -3.73
N LEU A 99 8.47 -10.20 -3.03
CA LEU A 99 8.70 -11.43 -2.26
C LEU A 99 9.12 -12.59 -3.17
N VAL A 100 8.47 -12.75 -4.33
CA VAL A 100 8.84 -13.76 -5.32
C VAL A 100 10.26 -13.54 -5.84
N ASN A 101 10.62 -12.30 -6.19
CA ASN A 101 11.97 -12.00 -6.67
C ASN A 101 13.05 -12.26 -5.61
N GLN A 102 12.79 -11.93 -4.35
CA GLN A 102 13.70 -12.22 -3.24
C GLN A 102 13.85 -13.73 -3.01
N ALA A 103 12.75 -14.50 -3.08
CA ALA A 103 12.79 -15.94 -2.97
C ALA A 103 13.59 -16.58 -4.12
N ASN A 104 13.39 -16.11 -5.35
CA ASN A 104 14.13 -16.57 -6.53
C ASN A 104 15.62 -16.25 -6.45
N GLY A 105 15.99 -15.06 -5.97
CA GLY A 105 17.39 -14.70 -5.73
C GLY A 105 18.07 -15.64 -4.73
N LYS A 106 17.42 -15.89 -3.58
CA LYS A 106 17.93 -16.84 -2.57
C LYS A 106 18.06 -18.26 -3.09
N LEU A 107 17.13 -18.71 -3.94
CA LEU A 107 17.23 -20.00 -4.62
C LEU A 107 18.42 -20.07 -5.58
N GLY A 108 18.69 -18.99 -6.33
CA GLY A 108 19.87 -18.87 -7.19
C GLY A 108 21.17 -18.98 -6.40
N ASP A 109 21.26 -18.30 -5.25
CA ASP A 109 22.43 -18.36 -4.38
C ASP A 109 22.67 -19.77 -3.82
N LEU A 110 21.60 -20.43 -3.35
CA LEU A 110 21.67 -21.82 -2.84
C LEU A 110 22.13 -22.81 -3.90
N VAL A 111 21.66 -22.67 -5.14
CA VAL A 111 22.09 -23.51 -6.27
C VAL A 111 23.55 -23.24 -6.63
N ALA A 112 23.97 -21.97 -6.68
CA ALA A 112 25.35 -21.61 -6.98
C ALA A 112 26.33 -22.13 -5.92
N ASP A 113 25.94 -22.09 -4.64
CA ASP A 113 26.73 -22.64 -3.53
C ASP A 113 26.79 -24.18 -3.59
N ALA A 114 25.68 -24.85 -3.94
CA ALA A 114 25.67 -26.30 -4.13
C ALA A 114 26.56 -26.75 -5.29
N VAL A 115 26.59 -25.99 -6.41
CA VAL A 115 27.49 -26.26 -7.54
C VAL A 115 28.96 -26.07 -7.13
N ARG A 116 29.30 -24.96 -6.45
CA ARG A 116 30.66 -24.71 -5.97
C ARG A 116 31.16 -25.75 -4.95
N ALA A 117 30.25 -26.36 -4.19
CA ALA A 117 30.58 -27.42 -3.23
C ALA A 117 30.75 -28.81 -3.89
N ALA A 118 30.32 -28.97 -5.14
CA ALA A 118 30.43 -30.22 -5.90
C ALA A 118 31.67 -30.29 -6.81
N ASP A 119 32.35 -29.15 -7.01
CA ASP A 119 33.64 -29.01 -7.71
C ASP A 119 34.84 -29.10 -6.74
#